data_AF-A0A5J5IHN9-F1
#
_entry.id   AF-A0A5J5IHN9-F1
#
_cell.length_a   1.000
_cell.length_b   1.000
_cell.length_c   1.000
_cell.angle_alpha   90.00
_cell.angle_beta   90.00
_cell.angle_gamma   90.00
#
_symmetry.space_group_name_H-M   'P 1'
#
loop_
_entity.id
_entity.type
_entity.pdbx_description
1 polymer ?
#
loop_
_entity_poly.entity_id
_entity_poly.type
_entity_poly.pdbx_seq_one_letter_code
_entity_poly.pdbx_strand_id
1 'polypeptide(L)'
;MHIEINDKTLLKNIQDVFSDFYPYLKIEFYNTRHKKYEGSMETDLIDPLTDIGSLRHKHVSGILEIQPFFKVADVEKEFQQHFKLSVQVFNKDKDGWRQTTEMDDFTLKELNQIGRNSSDEFIISDYEESFEEDAENPDGYINV
;
A
#
# COMPACT_ATOMS: atom_id res chain seq x y z
N MET A 1 11.36 5.46 7.33
CA MET A 1 12.12 5.83 6.13
C MET A 1 12.29 7.34 6.09
N HIS A 2 13.30 7.82 5.37
CA HIS A 2 13.56 9.24 5.17
C HIS A 2 13.61 9.54 3.69
N ILE A 3 12.97 10.63 3.26
CA ILE A 3 12.95 11.08 1.87
C ILE A 3 13.42 12.52 1.81
N GLU A 4 14.47 12.78 1.04
CA GLU A 4 14.93 14.14 0.74
C GLU A 4 14.15 14.72 -0.43
N ILE A 5 13.44 15.82 -0.15
CA ILE A 5 12.57 16.48 -1.12
C ILE A 5 13.14 17.87 -1.39
N ASN A 6 13.48 18.14 -2.65
CA ASN A 6 13.85 19.45 -3.16
C ASN A 6 13.26 19.64 -4.57
N ASP A 7 13.45 20.81 -5.17
CA ASP A 7 12.84 21.16 -6.45
C ASP A 7 13.27 20.25 -7.61
N LYS A 8 14.45 19.64 -7.54
CA LYS A 8 14.97 18.72 -8.56
C LYS A 8 14.56 17.26 -8.32
N THR A 9 13.92 16.97 -7.19
CA THR A 9 13.43 15.63 -6.89
C THR A 9 12.27 15.32 -7.83
N LEU A 10 12.38 14.22 -8.57
CA LEU A 10 11.27 13.68 -9.37
C LEU A 10 10.24 13.01 -8.46
N LEU A 11 8.97 13.12 -8.81
CA LEU A 11 7.91 12.38 -8.11
C LEU A 11 8.20 10.89 -8.07
N LYS A 12 8.67 10.31 -9.18
CA LYS A 12 9.07 8.90 -9.29
C LYS A 12 10.06 8.48 -8.20
N ASN A 13 11.03 9.33 -7.86
CA ASN A 13 12.02 9.00 -6.83
C ASN A 13 11.36 8.81 -5.46
N ILE A 14 10.33 9.61 -5.15
CA ILE A 14 9.57 9.47 -3.90
C ILE A 14 8.73 8.20 -3.94
N GLN A 15 8.09 7.90 -5.08
CA GLN A 15 7.28 6.69 -5.26
C GLN A 15 8.11 5.41 -5.12
N ASP A 16 9.31 5.40 -5.71
CA ASP A 16 10.24 4.27 -5.67
C ASP A 16 10.69 4.04 -4.21
N VAL A 17 11.19 5.08 -3.52
CA VAL A 17 11.60 4.96 -2.12
C VAL A 17 10.45 4.49 -1.22
N PHE A 18 9.23 5.00 -1.44
CA PHE A 18 8.06 4.57 -0.67
C PHE A 18 7.75 3.09 -0.89
N SER A 19 7.71 2.65 -2.14
CA SER A 19 7.36 1.26 -2.51
C SER A 19 8.47 0.27 -2.13
N ASP A 20 9.73 0.70 -2.14
CA ASP A 20 10.86 -0.11 -1.67
C ASP A 20 10.73 -0.44 -0.17
N PHE A 21 10.23 0.51 0.64
CA PHE A 21 9.97 0.31 2.07
C PHE A 21 8.65 -0.42 2.36
N TYR A 22 7.64 -0.23 1.51
CA TYR A 22 6.30 -0.84 1.64
C TYR A 22 5.92 -1.55 0.33
N PRO A 23 6.39 -2.78 0.07
CA PRO A 23 6.27 -3.43 -1.25
C PRO A 23 4.85 -3.69 -1.75
N TYR A 24 3.87 -3.63 -0.85
CA TYR A 24 2.45 -3.84 -1.17
C TYR A 24 1.66 -2.53 -1.11
N LEU A 25 2.35 -1.40 -0.96
CA LEU A 25 1.78 -0.06 -1.04
C LEU A 25 2.49 0.72 -2.14
N LYS A 26 1.79 1.70 -2.70
CA LYS A 26 2.40 2.75 -3.53
C LYS A 26 1.76 4.09 -3.20
N ILE A 27 2.36 5.16 -3.71
CA ILE A 27 1.78 6.50 -3.66
C ILE A 27 1.71 7.08 -5.05
N GLU A 28 0.67 7.87 -5.30
CA GLU A 28 0.49 8.64 -6.53
C GLU A 28 0.23 10.11 -6.17
N PHE A 29 0.56 11.01 -7.09
CA PHE A 29 0.47 12.46 -6.89
C PHE A 29 -0.60 13.06 -7.80
N TYR A 30 -1.33 14.05 -7.26
CA TYR A 30 -2.47 14.65 -7.94
C TYR A 30 -2.42 16.18 -7.93
N ASN A 31 -2.95 16.79 -8.99
CA ASN A 31 -3.09 18.25 -9.09
C ASN A 31 -4.13 18.81 -8.11
N THR A 32 -5.16 18.01 -7.79
CA THR A 32 -6.23 18.40 -6.87
C THR A 32 -6.04 17.70 -5.53
N ARG A 33 -6.32 18.45 -4.46
CA ARG A 33 -6.36 17.89 -3.11
C ARG A 33 -7.67 17.15 -2.87
N HIS A 34 -7.60 15.89 -2.46
CA HIS A 34 -8.72 15.13 -1.90
C HIS A 34 -8.88 15.41 -0.39
N LYS A 35 -10.07 15.11 0.15
CA LYS A 35 -10.29 15.13 1.61
C LYS A 35 -10.04 13.74 2.20
N LYS A 36 -9.91 13.70 3.54
CA LYS A 36 -9.91 12.43 4.28
C LYS A 36 -11.16 11.63 3.89
N TYR A 37 -10.97 10.36 3.63
CA TYR A 37 -11.96 9.40 3.16
C TYR A 37 -12.48 9.60 1.72
N GLU A 38 -11.84 10.46 0.92
CA GLU A 38 -12.17 10.65 -0.49
C GLU A 38 -11.04 10.13 -1.38
N GLY A 39 -11.40 9.63 -2.56
CA GLY A 39 -10.43 9.23 -3.57
C GLY A 39 -9.97 10.41 -4.42
N SER A 40 -8.83 10.24 -5.08
CA SER A 40 -8.32 11.18 -6.08
C SER A 40 -8.79 10.80 -7.48
N MET A 41 -9.15 11.80 -8.31
CA MET A 41 -9.60 11.58 -9.68
C MET A 41 -8.43 11.21 -10.59
N GLU A 42 -8.60 10.19 -11.44
CA GLU A 42 -7.56 9.74 -12.37
C GLU A 42 -7.13 10.85 -13.35
N THR A 43 -8.06 11.74 -13.74
CA THR A 43 -7.78 12.89 -14.60
C THR A 43 -6.78 13.89 -14.01
N ASP A 44 -6.60 13.86 -12.69
CA ASP A 44 -5.73 14.79 -11.96
C ASP A 44 -4.35 14.19 -11.67
N LEU A 45 -4.10 12.93 -12.08
CA LEU A 45 -2.84 12.23 -11.87
C LEU A 45 -1.67 12.98 -12.55
N ILE A 46 -0.58 13.15 -11.81
CA ILE A 46 0.62 13.83 -12.29
C ILE A 46 1.63 12.80 -12.82
N ASP A 47 2.30 13.12 -13.93
CA ASP A 47 3.37 12.28 -14.49
C ASP A 47 4.51 12.10 -13.46
N PRO A 48 4.89 10.85 -13.13
CA PRO A 48 6.02 10.55 -12.25
C PRO A 48 7.35 11.21 -12.62
N LEU A 49 7.57 11.52 -13.90
CA LEU A 49 8.79 12.18 -14.39
C LEU A 49 8.78 13.70 -14.18
N THR A 50 7.73 14.25 -13.58
CA THR A 50 7.65 15.66 -13.19
C THR A 50 8.55 15.93 -11.99
N ASP A 51 9.31 17.03 -12.05
CA ASP A 51 10.06 17.53 -10.90
C ASP A 51 9.17 18.36 -9.97
N ILE A 52 9.46 18.29 -8.68
CA ILE A 52 8.66 18.96 -7.64
C ILE A 52 8.70 20.49 -7.75
N GLY A 53 9.79 21.05 -8.28
CA GLY A 53 9.93 22.48 -8.50
C GLY A 53 8.89 23.03 -9.47
N SER A 54 8.59 22.28 -10.53
CA SER A 54 7.57 22.66 -11.52
C SER A 54 6.14 22.71 -10.97
N LEU A 55 5.85 21.94 -9.92
CA LEU A 55 4.53 21.83 -9.31
C LEU A 55 4.25 22.89 -8.25
N ARG A 56 5.29 23.61 -7.78
CA ARG A 56 5.21 24.41 -6.56
C ARG A 56 5.59 25.85 -6.82
N HIS A 57 4.68 26.76 -6.44
CA HIS A 57 5.00 28.19 -6.37
C HIS A 57 5.94 28.55 -5.21
N LYS A 58 5.98 27.72 -4.16
CA LYS A 58 6.83 27.93 -2.98
C LYS A 58 7.81 26.78 -2.82
N HIS A 59 9.06 27.06 -3.10
CA HIS A 59 10.20 26.16 -3.00
C HIS A 59 10.62 25.97 -1.54
N VAL A 60 10.27 24.82 -0.98
CA VAL A 60 10.67 24.36 0.37
C VAL A 60 11.33 23.01 0.18
N SER A 61 12.60 22.93 0.54
CA SER A 61 13.34 21.67 0.59
C SER A 61 13.34 21.14 2.03
N GLY A 62 13.38 19.83 2.20
CA GLY A 62 13.39 19.22 3.53
C GLY A 62 13.47 17.71 3.49
N ILE A 63 13.60 17.14 4.68
CA ILE A 63 13.54 15.69 4.90
C ILE A 63 12.14 15.37 5.41
N LEU A 64 11.47 14.41 4.76
CA LEU A 64 10.24 13.82 5.25
C LEU A 64 10.57 12.49 5.92
N GLU A 65 10.25 12.37 7.20
CA GLU A 65 10.32 11.11 7.94
C GLU A 65 8.94 10.45 7.93
N ILE A 66 8.89 9.19 7.52
CA ILE A 66 7.67 8.37 7.53
C ILE A 66 7.95 7.09 8.31
N GLN A 67 7.17 6.84 9.36
CA GLN A 67 7.35 5.68 10.22
C GLN A 67 6.23 4.65 10.02
N PRO A 68 6.47 3.35 10.25
CA PRO A 68 5.49 2.31 9.96
C PRO A 68 4.17 2.44 10.73
N PHE A 69 4.18 3.09 11.89
CA PHE A 69 3.01 3.31 12.73
C PHE A 69 2.25 4.62 12.41
N PHE A 70 2.71 5.39 11.43
CA PHE A 70 1.94 6.54 10.95
C PHE A 70 0.71 6.05 10.21
N LYS A 71 -0.42 6.73 10.43
CA LYS A 71 -1.64 6.45 9.69
C LYS A 71 -1.53 6.95 8.26
N VAL A 72 -2.24 6.30 7.35
CA VAL A 72 -2.32 6.71 5.94
C VAL A 72 -2.69 8.20 5.82
N ALA A 73 -3.76 8.63 6.49
CA ALA A 73 -4.19 10.02 6.44
C ALA A 73 -3.15 11.01 7.02
N ASP A 74 -2.36 10.59 8.00
CA ASP A 74 -1.30 11.44 8.55
C ASP A 74 -0.17 11.61 7.53
N VAL A 75 0.21 10.55 6.81
CA VAL A 75 1.23 10.60 5.76
C VAL A 75 0.79 11.52 4.61
N GLU A 76 -0.43 11.36 4.10
CA GLU A 76 -0.97 12.22 3.04
C GLU A 76 -1.03 13.70 3.47
N LYS A 77 -1.37 13.93 4.74
CA LYS A 77 -1.39 15.26 5.34
C LYS A 77 0.02 15.85 5.46
N GLU A 78 1.03 15.09 5.84
CA GLU A 78 2.42 15.56 5.95
C GLU A 78 2.94 16.05 4.57
N PHE A 79 2.71 15.27 3.50
CA PHE A 79 3.04 15.70 2.13
C PHE A 79 2.36 17.02 1.76
N GLN A 80 1.07 17.15 2.07
CA GLN A 80 0.31 18.35 1.76
C GLN A 80 0.74 19.57 2.59
N GLN A 81 1.02 19.38 3.88
CA GLN A 81 1.34 20.48 4.77
C GLN A 81 2.75 21.02 4.53
N HIS A 82 3.74 20.13 4.41
CA HIS A 82 5.15 20.50 4.29
C HIS A 82 5.57 20.82 2.85
N PHE A 83 5.05 20.06 1.88
CA PHE A 83 5.52 20.14 0.49
C PHE A 83 4.45 20.59 -0.50
N LYS A 84 3.19 20.77 -0.06
CA LYS A 84 2.05 21.14 -0.91
C LYS A 84 1.79 20.13 -2.03
N LEU A 85 2.08 18.87 -1.76
CA LEU A 85 1.87 17.76 -2.68
C LEU A 85 0.63 16.98 -2.23
N SER A 86 -0.37 16.89 -3.10
CA SER A 86 -1.52 16.01 -2.87
C SER A 86 -1.10 14.59 -3.22
N VAL A 87 -1.06 13.72 -2.21
CA VAL A 87 -0.62 12.32 -2.33
C VAL A 87 -1.74 11.40 -1.93
N GLN A 88 -1.99 10.36 -2.73
CA GLN A 88 -2.89 9.27 -2.36
C GLN A 88 -2.08 8.00 -2.15
N VAL A 89 -2.32 7.30 -1.04
CA VAL A 89 -1.80 5.95 -0.82
C VAL A 89 -2.70 4.93 -1.51
N PHE A 90 -2.06 3.92 -2.10
CA PHE A 90 -2.71 2.76 -2.71
C PHE A 90 -2.22 1.49 -2.04
N ASN A 91 -3.10 0.51 -1.86
CA ASN A 91 -2.75 -0.86 -1.48
C ASN A 91 -2.84 -1.79 -2.70
N LYS A 92 -1.99 -2.80 -2.72
CA LYS A 92 -2.04 -3.89 -3.70
C LYS A 92 -3.00 -4.97 -3.22
N ASP A 93 -3.81 -5.51 -4.12
CA ASP A 93 -4.59 -6.73 -3.96
C ASP A 93 -4.38 -7.66 -5.16
N LYS A 94 -5.11 -8.77 -5.23
CA LYS A 94 -5.06 -9.72 -6.35
C LYS A 94 -5.52 -9.14 -7.69
N ASP A 95 -6.39 -8.12 -7.66
CA ASP A 95 -7.03 -7.54 -8.85
C ASP A 95 -6.29 -6.26 -9.31
N GLY A 96 -5.34 -5.76 -8.52
CA GLY A 96 -4.46 -4.64 -8.86
C GLY A 96 -4.17 -3.71 -7.70
N TRP A 97 -4.13 -2.41 -7.99
CA TRP A 97 -3.89 -1.35 -7.00
C TRP A 97 -5.20 -0.62 -6.69
N ARG A 98 -5.52 -0.41 -5.41
CA ARG A 98 -6.73 0.28 -4.95
C ARG A 98 -6.38 1.48 -4.09
N GLN A 99 -7.16 2.55 -4.20
CA GLN A 99 -7.05 3.70 -3.30
C GLN A 99 -7.56 3.34 -1.91
N THR A 100 -6.95 3.93 -0.89
CA THR A 100 -7.17 3.55 0.52
C THR A 100 -8.27 4.38 1.20
N THR A 101 -9.29 4.83 0.47
CA THR A 101 -10.26 5.84 0.96
C THR A 101 -10.96 5.45 2.26
N GLU A 102 -11.26 4.17 2.50
CA GLU A 102 -11.87 3.71 3.76
C GLU A 102 -10.85 3.17 4.77
N MET A 103 -9.57 3.21 4.43
CA MET A 103 -8.45 2.66 5.20
C MET A 103 -7.51 3.73 5.76
N ASP A 104 -7.92 5.00 5.68
CA ASP A 104 -7.18 6.18 6.15
C ASP A 104 -6.73 6.12 7.61
N ASP A 105 -7.43 5.35 8.45
CA ASP A 105 -7.14 5.20 9.87
C ASP A 105 -6.15 4.06 10.18
N PHE A 106 -5.81 3.22 9.20
CA PHE A 106 -4.80 2.16 9.35
C PHE A 106 -3.40 2.75 9.30
N THR A 107 -2.49 2.11 10.02
CA THR A 107 -1.06 2.40 9.90
C THR A 107 -0.50 1.84 8.59
N LEU A 108 0.58 2.44 8.08
CA LEU A 108 1.28 1.92 6.90
C LEU A 108 1.70 0.45 7.08
N LYS A 109 2.12 0.07 8.29
CA LYS A 109 2.50 -1.32 8.59
C LYS A 109 1.31 -2.28 8.45
N GLU A 110 0.18 -1.94 9.05
CA GLU A 110 -1.03 -2.76 8.96
C GLU A 110 -1.52 -2.87 7.52
N LEU A 111 -1.58 -1.75 6.81
CA LEU A 111 -2.05 -1.73 5.43
C LEU A 111 -1.12 -2.50 4.49
N ASN A 112 0.20 -2.40 4.67
CA ASN A 112 1.15 -3.19 3.87
C ASN A 112 1.01 -4.70 4.14
N GLN A 113 0.68 -5.10 5.38
CA GLN A 113 0.39 -6.50 5.70
C GLN A 113 -0.94 -6.98 5.09
N ILE A 114 -1.97 -6.13 5.10
CA ILE A 114 -3.24 -6.41 4.42
C ILE A 114 -2.99 -6.59 2.92
N GLY A 115 -2.22 -5.68 2.31
CA GLY A 115 -1.85 -5.75 0.90
C GLY A 115 -1.18 -7.07 0.56
N ARG A 116 -0.17 -7.46 1.35
CA ARG A 116 0.50 -8.76 1.25
C ARG A 116 -0.47 -9.93 1.31
N ASN A 117 -1.32 -9.98 2.33
CA ASN A 117 -2.26 -11.09 2.51
C ASN A 117 -3.33 -11.15 1.41
N SER A 118 -3.65 -10.02 0.80
CA SER A 118 -4.67 -9.92 -0.26
C SER A 118 -4.13 -10.14 -1.67
N SER A 119 -2.82 -9.96 -1.89
CA SER A 119 -2.16 -10.23 -3.17
C SER A 119 -1.60 -11.64 -3.25
N ASP A 120 -1.14 -12.18 -2.12
CA ASP A 120 -0.54 -13.50 -2.03
C ASP A 120 -1.65 -14.45 -1.58
N GLU A 121 -2.30 -15.09 -2.54
CA GLU A 121 -3.31 -16.13 -2.30
C GLU A 121 -2.76 -17.13 -1.27
N PHE A 122 -3.34 -17.16 -0.06
CA PHE A 122 -3.17 -18.32 0.81
C PHE A 122 -3.87 -19.48 0.10
N ILE A 123 -3.13 -20.22 -0.72
CA ILE A 123 -3.54 -21.52 -1.25
C ILE A 123 -3.64 -22.46 -0.04
N ILE A 124 -4.77 -22.43 0.65
CA ILE A 124 -5.22 -23.51 1.51
C ILE A 124 -6.10 -24.40 0.62
N SER A 125 -5.47 -25.11 -0.32
CA SER A 125 -6.13 -26.20 -1.05
C SER A 125 -5.52 -27.56 -0.78
N ASP A 126 -4.32 -27.64 -0.19
CA ASP A 126 -3.52 -28.88 -0.20
C ASP A 126 -3.29 -29.49 1.19
N TYR A 127 -3.83 -28.93 2.27
CA TYR A 127 -3.59 -29.41 3.64
C TYR A 127 -4.79 -30.08 4.34
N GLU A 128 -5.99 -30.08 3.76
CA GLU A 128 -7.18 -30.69 4.39
C GLU A 128 -7.64 -32.02 3.74
N GLU A 129 -6.91 -32.59 2.78
CA GLU A 129 -7.34 -33.84 2.10
C GLU A 129 -6.46 -35.07 2.41
N SER A 130 -5.81 -35.13 3.58
CA SER A 130 -5.00 -36.32 3.95
C SER A 130 -5.18 -36.84 5.39
N PHE A 131 -6.29 -36.52 6.06
CA PHE A 131 -6.67 -37.20 7.29
C PHE A 131 -8.16 -37.53 7.26
N GLU A 132 -8.48 -38.83 7.47
CA GLU A 132 -9.79 -39.51 7.46
C GLU A 132 -10.18 -40.01 6.04
N GLU A 133 -10.15 -41.31 5.71
CA GLU A 133 -10.72 -42.47 6.39
C GLU A 133 -9.80 -43.71 6.35
N ASP A 134 -9.27 -44.15 7.49
CA ASP A 134 -9.07 -45.58 7.76
C ASP A 134 -10.08 -45.95 8.87
N ALA A 135 -11.36 -45.93 8.52
CA ALA A 135 -12.43 -46.44 9.36
C ALA A 135 -12.59 -47.96 9.14
N GLU A 136 -12.53 -48.70 10.24
CA GLU A 136 -12.92 -50.10 10.47
C GLU A 136 -14.04 -50.60 9.53
N ASN A 137 -14.02 -51.83 9.00
CA ASN A 137 -14.39 -53.13 9.61
C ASN A 137 -14.65 -54.14 8.44
N PRO A 138 -15.01 -55.45 8.58
CA PRO A 138 -15.09 -56.34 9.75
C PRO A 138 -14.59 -57.80 9.53
N ASP A 139 -14.52 -58.55 10.64
CA ASP A 139 -14.70 -60.02 10.76
C ASP A 139 -14.08 -60.97 9.72
N GLY A 140 -12.94 -61.56 10.09
CA GLY A 140 -12.46 -62.84 9.56
C GLY A 140 -12.41 -63.91 10.66
N TYR A 141 -13.56 -64.50 10.98
CA TYR A 141 -13.62 -65.68 11.87
C TYR A 141 -12.81 -66.84 11.26
N ILE A 142 -11.84 -67.30 12.03
CA ILE A 142 -11.11 -68.56 11.84
C ILE A 142 -12.03 -69.68 12.36
N ASN A 143 -12.29 -70.71 11.56
CA ASN A 143 -12.73 -72.00 12.10
C ASN A 143 -11.89 -73.15 11.51
N VAL A 144 -11.40 -73.96 12.44
CA VAL A 144 -10.69 -75.24 12.30
C VAL A 144 -11.68 -76.36 12.09
#